data_AF-F9G0D9-F1
#
_entry.id   AF-F9G0D9-F1
#
_cell.length_a   1.000
_cell.length_b   1.000
_cell.length_c   1.000
_cell.angle_alpha   90.00
_cell.angle_beta   90.00
_cell.angle_gamma   90.00
#
_symmetry.space_group_name_H-M   'P 1'
#
loop_
_entity.id
_entity.type
_entity.pdbx_description
1 polymer ?
#
loop_
_entity_poly.entity_id
_entity_poly.type
_entity_poly.pdbx_seq_one_letter_code
_entity_poly.pdbx_strand_id
1 'polypeptide(L)'
;MIGISAWDYVFIRTCIFLLHLIAPLSVIYSLLSCLIHLPFHIPDVLEAWLALEAVFYLLVYLPRKNYLQTVVTHPTAGRDDRRRLFWRCHSNIPDPDRYLTRWFRDAPVAEIKRENVKDFFRWAFLNSGEPDPAYDEELEEYIGEMEKLLGRKLEPGRGDAQCLRLTLDKVEMLHRSLIWYLCVFVVDTLASIYLRYYSFDFHRTSLFQFLAVFPTRLLTLFTTYRSPAKTLTY
;
A
#
# COMPACT_ATOMS: atom_id res chain seq x y z
N MET A 1 23.58 -11.02 -0.59
CA MET A 1 22.15 -11.39 -0.66
C MET A 1 21.78 -12.02 0.66
N ILE A 2 20.96 -11.35 1.47
CA ILE A 2 20.46 -11.86 2.76
C ILE A 2 19.42 -12.95 2.45
N GLY A 3 19.53 -14.14 3.06
CA GLY A 3 18.48 -15.17 3.00
C GLY A 3 18.77 -16.45 2.21
N ILE A 4 20.01 -16.97 2.22
CA ILE A 4 20.32 -18.29 1.61
C ILE A 4 20.24 -19.40 2.68
N SER A 5 20.45 -19.08 3.96
CA SER A 5 20.37 -20.04 5.07
C SER A 5 18.99 -20.06 5.71
N ALA A 6 18.47 -21.25 6.03
CA ALA A 6 17.23 -21.42 6.79
C ALA A 6 17.28 -20.69 8.15
N TRP A 7 18.47 -20.60 8.74
CA TRP A 7 18.69 -19.86 9.99
C TRP A 7 18.48 -18.36 9.84
N ASP A 8 18.96 -17.75 8.75
CA ASP A 8 18.75 -16.32 8.49
C ASP A 8 17.25 -16.02 8.33
N TYR A 9 16.53 -16.91 7.63
CA TYR A 9 15.09 -16.79 7.45
C TYR A 9 14.33 -16.86 8.78
N VAL A 10 14.64 -17.87 9.61
CA VAL A 10 14.03 -18.02 10.94
C VAL A 10 14.36 -16.81 11.82
N PHE A 11 15.63 -16.38 11.84
CA PHE A 11 16.06 -15.23 12.62
C PHE A 11 15.29 -13.96 12.22
N ILE A 12 15.23 -13.65 10.92
CA ILE A 12 14.50 -12.47 10.42
C ILE A 12 13.02 -12.57 10.76
N ARG A 13 12.39 -13.74 10.56
CA ARG A 13 10.97 -13.93 10.85
C ARG A 13 10.66 -13.77 12.34
N THR A 14 11.53 -14.27 13.22
CA THR A 14 11.43 -14.07 14.67
C THR A 14 11.61 -12.60 15.05
N CYS A 15 12.59 -11.89 14.49
CA CYS A 15 12.76 -10.45 14.73
C CYS A 15 11.54 -9.65 14.28
N ILE A 16 10.99 -9.94 13.10
CA ILE A 16 9.76 -9.31 12.61
C ILE A 16 8.61 -9.57 13.57
N PHE A 17 8.42 -10.82 14.00
CA PHE A 17 7.37 -11.19 14.93
C PHE A 17 7.49 -10.45 16.27
N LEU A 18 8.68 -10.40 16.85
CA LEU A 18 8.94 -9.68 18.10
C LEU A 18 8.64 -8.18 17.97
N LEU A 19 9.08 -7.55 16.87
CA LEU A 19 8.80 -6.13 16.61
C LEU A 19 7.30 -5.84 16.45
N HIS A 20 6.55 -6.77 15.86
CA HIS A 20 5.10 -6.63 15.71
C HIS A 20 4.35 -6.85 17.03
N LEU A 21 4.92 -7.65 17.95
CA LEU A 21 4.33 -7.95 19.25
C LEU A 21 4.42 -6.77 20.23
N ILE A 22 5.32 -5.81 19.99
CA ILE A 22 5.52 -4.63 20.85
C ILE A 22 4.21 -3.84 21.02
N ALA A 23 3.50 -3.56 19.92
CA ALA A 23 2.28 -2.76 19.94
C ALA A 23 1.08 -3.42 20.65
N PRO A 24 0.70 -4.69 20.38
CA PRO A 24 -0.37 -5.32 21.14
C PRO A 24 0.00 -5.49 22.62
N LEU A 25 1.26 -5.80 22.93
CA LEU A 25 1.70 -5.89 24.34
C LEU A 25 1.65 -4.54 25.05
N SER A 26 2.07 -3.46 24.40
CA SER A 26 2.02 -2.12 24.99
C SER A 26 0.58 -1.68 25.25
N VAL A 27 -0.34 -1.92 24.31
CA VAL A 27 -1.77 -1.62 24.50
C VAL A 27 -2.38 -2.44 25.63
N ILE A 28 -2.11 -3.75 25.69
CA ILE A 28 -2.63 -4.62 26.77
C ILE A 28 -2.07 -4.17 28.12
N TYR A 29 -0.77 -3.90 28.21
CA TYR A 29 -0.14 -3.44 29.45
C TYR A 29 -0.73 -2.10 29.91
N SER A 30 -0.82 -1.10 29.03
CA SER A 30 -1.38 0.21 29.37
C SER A 30 -2.85 0.14 29.78
N LEU A 31 -3.65 -0.74 29.17
CA LEU A 31 -5.04 -0.97 29.58
C LEU A 31 -5.12 -1.66 30.94
N LEU A 32 -4.32 -2.71 31.18
CA LEU A 32 -4.31 -3.42 32.46
C LEU A 32 -3.82 -2.55 33.61
N SER A 33 -2.78 -1.75 33.40
CA SER A 33 -2.26 -0.78 34.38
C SER A 33 -3.31 0.29 34.73
N CYS A 34 -4.13 0.69 33.75
CA CYS A 34 -5.23 1.63 33.97
C CYS A 34 -6.40 1.01 34.76
N LEU A 35 -6.69 -0.28 34.54
CA LEU A 35 -7.83 -0.98 35.14
C LEU A 35 -7.52 -1.61 36.51
N ILE A 36 -6.27 -2.02 36.74
CA ILE A 36 -5.85 -2.79 37.91
C ILE A 36 -4.51 -2.23 38.40
N HIS A 37 -4.36 -2.02 39.70
CA HIS A 37 -3.03 -1.78 40.28
C HIS A 37 -2.17 -3.03 40.15
N LEU A 38 -1.25 -3.01 39.18
CA LEU A 38 -0.31 -4.09 38.96
C LEU A 38 0.68 -4.16 40.14
N PRO A 39 0.96 -5.37 40.68
CA PRO A 39 1.86 -5.53 41.82
C PRO A 39 3.35 -5.45 41.45
N PHE A 40 3.67 -5.18 40.17
CA PHE A 40 5.03 -5.17 39.64
C PHE A 40 5.46 -3.75 39.30
N HIS A 41 6.65 -3.35 39.79
CA HIS A 41 7.26 -2.06 39.44
C HIS A 41 8.10 -2.19 38.17
N ILE A 42 7.63 -1.55 37.10
CA ILE A 42 8.41 -1.33 35.87
C ILE A 42 9.11 0.02 35.99
N PRO A 43 10.33 0.22 35.45
CA PRO A 43 10.95 1.54 35.43
C PRO A 43 10.06 2.57 34.73
N ASP A 44 9.89 3.75 35.33
CA ASP A 44 9.00 4.82 34.84
C ASP A 44 9.22 5.16 33.36
N VAL A 45 10.48 5.11 32.90
CA VAL A 45 10.86 5.37 31.49
C VAL A 45 10.25 4.32 30.55
N LEU A 46 10.28 3.05 30.94
CA LEU A 46 9.72 1.97 30.14
C LEU A 46 8.20 2.01 30.15
N GLU A 47 7.58 2.34 31.28
CA GLU A 47 6.14 2.56 31.37
C GLU A 47 5.68 3.72 30.47
N ALA A 48 6.38 4.87 30.53
CA ALA A 48 6.12 6.00 29.65
C ALA A 48 6.28 5.61 28.16
N TRP A 49 7.29 4.80 27.83
CA TRP A 49 7.50 4.31 26.47
C TRP A 49 6.34 3.44 25.98
N LEU A 50 5.91 2.47 26.80
CA LEU A 50 4.78 1.59 26.48
C LEU A 50 3.48 2.40 26.30
N ALA A 51 3.25 3.40 27.15
CA ALA A 51 2.11 4.30 27.01
C ALA A 51 2.17 5.10 25.70
N LEU A 52 3.33 5.65 25.32
CA LEU A 52 3.51 6.36 24.06
C LEU A 52 3.26 5.44 22.85
N GLU A 53 3.77 4.21 22.88
CA GLU A 53 3.54 3.22 21.83
C GLU A 53 2.05 2.87 21.71
N ALA A 54 1.35 2.68 22.83
CA ALA A 54 -0.09 2.40 22.86
C ALA A 54 -0.91 3.56 22.28
N VAL A 55 -0.60 4.80 22.69
CA VAL A 55 -1.23 6.01 22.16
C VAL A 55 -0.98 6.16 20.66
N PHE A 56 0.27 5.93 20.22
CA PHE A 56 0.63 5.96 18.81
C PHE A 56 -0.15 4.91 17.99
N TYR A 57 -0.24 3.68 18.49
CA TYR A 57 -0.99 2.61 17.84
C TYR A 57 -2.48 2.98 17.69
N LEU A 58 -3.11 3.44 18.77
CA LEU A 58 -4.55 3.71 18.80
C LEU A 58 -4.94 5.00 18.08
N LEU A 59 -4.18 6.09 18.24
CA LEU A 59 -4.56 7.41 17.74
C LEU A 59 -3.95 7.77 16.39
N VAL A 60 -2.82 7.17 16.02
CA VAL A 60 -2.15 7.47 14.75
C VAL A 60 -2.30 6.32 13.77
N TYR A 61 -1.88 5.11 14.17
CA TYR A 61 -1.85 3.98 13.25
C TYR A 61 -3.25 3.50 12.84
N LEU A 62 -4.17 3.25 13.79
CA LEU A 62 -5.51 2.76 13.47
C LEU A 62 -6.33 3.74 12.60
N PRO A 63 -6.45 5.04 12.92
CA PRO A 63 -7.20 5.98 12.10
C PRO A 63 -6.59 6.13 10.70
N ARG A 64 -5.25 6.18 10.63
CA ARG A 64 -4.54 6.24 9.35
C ARG A 64 -4.72 4.98 8.53
N LYS A 65 -4.74 3.79 9.15
CA LYS A 65 -5.05 2.53 8.48
C LYS A 65 -6.44 2.56 7.86
N ASN A 66 -7.44 3.00 8.61
CA ASN A 66 -8.81 3.10 8.09
C ASN A 66 -8.89 4.11 6.94
N TYR A 67 -8.25 5.28 7.08
CA TYR A 67 -8.21 6.30 6.04
C TYR A 67 -7.53 5.79 4.76
N LEU A 68 -6.34 5.20 4.87
CA LEU A 68 -5.58 4.70 3.71
C LEU A 68 -6.20 3.47 3.05
N GLN A 69 -7.00 2.69 3.78
CA GLN A 69 -7.74 1.55 3.24
C GLN A 69 -9.11 1.94 2.67
N THR A 70 -9.47 3.22 2.71
CA THR A 70 -10.70 3.71 2.08
C THR A 70 -10.56 3.62 0.56
N VAL A 71 -11.51 2.97 -0.10
CA VAL A 71 -11.54 2.84 -1.56
C VAL A 71 -11.68 4.24 -2.15
N VAL A 72 -10.73 4.62 -3.00
CA VAL A 72 -10.76 5.91 -3.69
C VAL A 72 -11.59 5.76 -4.96
N THR A 73 -12.75 6.41 -5.00
CA THR A 73 -13.56 6.46 -6.21
C THR A 73 -12.95 7.47 -7.18
N HIS A 74 -12.43 6.98 -8.29
CA HIS A 74 -11.92 7.83 -9.36
C HIS A 74 -13.06 8.16 -10.34
N PRO A 75 -13.08 9.37 -10.93
CA PRO A 75 -14.06 9.71 -11.95
C PRO A 75 -13.87 8.77 -13.15
N THR A 76 -14.95 8.10 -13.55
CA THR A 76 -14.94 7.20 -14.72
C THR A 76 -14.93 8.03 -16.00
N ALA A 77 -13.97 7.77 -16.88
CA ALA A 77 -13.94 8.37 -18.21
C ALA A 77 -15.17 7.96 -19.02
N GLY A 78 -15.55 8.74 -20.04
CA GLY A 78 -16.66 8.41 -20.94
C GLY A 78 -16.39 7.11 -21.71
N ARG A 79 -17.46 6.47 -22.19
CA ARG A 79 -17.39 5.18 -22.92
C ARG A 79 -16.40 5.22 -24.09
N ASP A 80 -16.41 6.28 -24.89
CA ASP A 80 -15.53 6.41 -26.06
C ASP A 80 -14.05 6.50 -25.67
N ASP A 81 -13.74 7.21 -24.58
CA ASP A 81 -12.36 7.34 -24.11
C ASP A 81 -11.85 6.03 -23.48
N ARG A 82 -12.71 5.29 -22.76
CA ARG A 82 -12.38 3.95 -22.28
C ARG A 82 -12.10 2.99 -23.43
N ARG A 83 -12.93 3.01 -24.47
CA ARG A 83 -12.74 2.18 -25.67
C ARG A 83 -11.45 2.53 -26.39
N ARG A 84 -11.12 3.82 -26.54
CA ARG A 84 -9.83 4.27 -27.11
C ARG A 84 -8.64 3.81 -26.27
N LEU A 85 -8.75 3.86 -24.94
CA LEU A 85 -7.72 3.37 -24.03
C LEU A 85 -7.55 1.86 -24.17
N PHE A 86 -8.65 1.10 -24.22
CA PHE A 86 -8.64 -0.34 -24.45
C PHE A 86 -7.87 -0.68 -25.72
N TRP A 87 -8.23 -0.08 -26.86
CA TRP A 87 -7.57 -0.34 -28.14
C TRP A 87 -6.09 0.00 -28.12
N ARG A 88 -5.70 1.10 -27.47
CA ARG A 88 -4.30 1.48 -27.33
C ARG A 88 -3.52 0.49 -26.47
N CYS A 89 -4.09 0.00 -25.38
CA CYS A 89 -3.45 -1.03 -24.57
C CYS A 89 -3.35 -2.35 -25.35
N HIS A 90 -4.46 -2.75 -25.97
CA HIS A 90 -4.61 -4.01 -26.70
C HIS A 90 -3.65 -4.13 -27.89
N SER A 91 -3.43 -3.05 -28.65
CA SER A 91 -2.52 -3.04 -29.79
C SER A 91 -1.03 -3.15 -29.41
N ASN A 92 -0.70 -2.92 -28.14
CA ASN A 92 0.67 -2.95 -27.62
C ASN A 92 0.95 -4.21 -26.79
N ILE A 93 0.10 -5.25 -26.88
CA ILE A 93 0.32 -6.52 -26.19
C ILE A 93 1.13 -7.44 -27.11
N PRO A 94 2.43 -7.70 -26.84
CA PRO A 94 3.22 -8.62 -27.65
C PRO A 94 2.85 -10.09 -27.38
N ASP A 95 2.67 -10.45 -26.10
CA ASP A 95 2.38 -11.81 -25.65
C ASP A 95 1.11 -11.82 -24.77
N PRO A 96 -0.07 -12.21 -25.29
CA PRO A 96 -1.33 -12.17 -24.52
C PRO A 96 -1.37 -13.10 -23.32
N ASP A 97 -0.90 -14.34 -23.46
CA ASP A 97 -0.87 -15.30 -22.37
C ASP A 97 -0.03 -14.76 -21.21
N ARG A 98 1.17 -14.27 -21.52
CA ARG A 98 2.07 -13.70 -20.53
C ARG A 98 1.49 -12.43 -19.92
N TYR A 99 0.85 -11.58 -20.72
CA TYR A 99 0.17 -10.39 -20.23
C TYR A 99 -0.88 -10.73 -19.18
N LEU A 100 -1.79 -11.68 -19.48
CA LEU A 100 -2.82 -12.10 -18.53
C LEU A 100 -2.21 -12.77 -17.31
N THR A 101 -1.35 -13.79 -17.48
CA THR A 101 -0.73 -14.50 -16.35
C THR A 101 -0.02 -13.54 -15.38
N ARG A 102 0.65 -12.50 -15.87
CA ARG A 102 1.27 -11.48 -15.02
C ARG A 102 0.26 -10.65 -14.22
N TRP A 103 -0.86 -10.28 -14.82
CA TRP A 103 -1.95 -9.59 -14.11
C TRP A 103 -2.69 -10.50 -13.12
N PHE A 104 -2.65 -11.81 -13.32
CA PHE A 104 -3.23 -12.83 -12.44
C PHE A 104 -2.19 -13.47 -11.49
N ARG A 105 -1.14 -12.74 -11.08
CA ARG A 105 -0.14 -13.20 -10.08
C ARG A 105 0.59 -14.48 -10.48
N ASP A 106 0.92 -14.61 -11.76
CA ASP A 106 1.55 -15.79 -12.34
C ASP A 106 0.70 -17.08 -12.21
N ALA A 107 -0.63 -16.95 -12.12
CA ALA A 107 -1.56 -18.08 -12.06
C ALA A 107 -1.53 -18.94 -13.34
N PRO A 108 -1.77 -20.26 -13.22
CA PRO A 108 -1.92 -21.14 -14.37
C PRO A 108 -3.02 -20.64 -15.32
N VAL A 109 -2.74 -20.68 -16.61
CA VAL A 109 -3.64 -20.22 -17.66
C VAL A 109 -5.01 -20.92 -17.63
N ALA A 110 -5.05 -22.19 -17.20
CA ALA A 110 -6.29 -22.96 -17.04
C ALA A 110 -7.22 -22.42 -15.94
N GLU A 111 -6.68 -21.69 -14.96
CA GLU A 111 -7.46 -21.07 -13.89
C GLU A 111 -7.98 -19.68 -14.28
N ILE A 112 -7.47 -19.09 -15.37
CA ILE A 112 -7.89 -17.78 -15.87
C ILE A 112 -9.10 -17.99 -16.80
N LYS A 113 -10.29 -17.89 -16.22
CA LYS A 113 -11.56 -18.06 -16.94
C LYS A 113 -12.19 -16.72 -17.34
N ARG A 114 -13.26 -16.79 -18.13
CA ARG A 114 -13.95 -15.62 -18.69
C ARG A 114 -14.37 -14.61 -17.62
N GLU A 115 -14.94 -15.06 -16.51
CA GLU A 115 -15.39 -14.18 -15.41
C GLU A 115 -14.21 -13.48 -14.72
N ASN A 116 -13.08 -14.15 -14.58
CA ASN A 116 -11.88 -13.58 -13.97
C ASN A 116 -11.33 -12.43 -14.85
N VAL A 117 -11.33 -12.60 -16.17
CA VAL A 117 -10.94 -11.55 -17.13
C VAL A 117 -11.94 -10.40 -17.15
N LYS A 118 -13.24 -10.70 -16.99
CA LYS A 118 -14.29 -9.68 -16.83
C LYS A 118 -14.05 -8.81 -15.60
N ASP A 119 -13.73 -9.43 -14.46
CA ASP A 119 -13.36 -8.73 -13.22
C ASP A 119 -12.12 -7.84 -13.42
N PHE A 120 -11.13 -8.34 -14.17
CA PHE A 120 -9.92 -7.58 -14.50
C PHE A 120 -10.23 -6.33 -15.33
N PHE A 121 -11.00 -6.44 -16.42
CA PHE A 121 -11.34 -5.27 -17.25
C PHE A 121 -12.26 -4.29 -16.54
N ARG A 122 -13.15 -4.78 -15.67
CA ARG A 122 -13.98 -3.92 -14.82
C ARG A 122 -13.12 -3.03 -13.93
N TRP A 123 -12.10 -3.60 -13.30
CA TRP A 123 -11.13 -2.80 -12.57
C TRP A 123 -10.33 -1.88 -13.50
N ALA A 124 -9.73 -2.41 -14.57
CA ALA A 124 -8.76 -1.70 -15.39
C ALA A 124 -9.33 -0.48 -16.13
N PHE A 125 -10.58 -0.55 -16.60
CA PHE A 125 -11.19 0.52 -17.41
C PHE A 125 -12.33 1.27 -16.70
N LEU A 126 -13.03 0.62 -15.77
CA LEU A 126 -14.17 1.23 -15.05
C LEU A 126 -13.82 1.62 -13.61
N ASN A 127 -12.64 1.27 -13.10
CA ASN A 127 -12.26 1.48 -11.70
C ASN A 127 -13.32 0.98 -10.70
N SER A 128 -14.12 -0.01 -11.09
CA SER A 128 -15.20 -0.56 -10.28
C SER A 128 -14.92 -2.00 -9.88
N GLY A 129 -15.23 -2.32 -8.62
CA GLY A 129 -15.18 -3.68 -8.09
C GLY A 129 -16.52 -4.41 -8.17
N GLU A 130 -17.62 -3.66 -8.32
CA GLU A 130 -18.97 -4.20 -8.26
C GLU A 130 -19.53 -4.43 -9.66
N PRO A 131 -20.20 -5.57 -9.91
CA PRO A 131 -20.84 -5.83 -11.18
C PRO A 131 -22.00 -4.87 -11.40
N ASP A 132 -21.94 -4.13 -12.51
CA ASP A 132 -23.00 -3.22 -12.94
C ASP A 132 -23.47 -3.65 -14.35
N PRO A 133 -24.75 -4.02 -14.52
CA PRO A 133 -25.28 -4.48 -15.79
C PRO A 133 -25.20 -3.41 -16.90
N ALA A 134 -25.07 -2.13 -16.56
CA ALA A 134 -24.93 -1.07 -17.55
C ALA A 134 -23.65 -1.18 -18.39
N TYR A 135 -22.61 -1.86 -17.87
CA TYR A 135 -21.33 -2.03 -18.56
C TYR A 135 -21.10 -3.45 -19.10
N ASP A 136 -22.05 -4.37 -18.92
CA ASP A 136 -21.87 -5.76 -19.34
C ASP A 136 -21.62 -5.86 -20.84
N GLU A 137 -22.36 -5.12 -21.67
CA GLU A 137 -22.16 -5.10 -23.12
C GLU A 137 -20.75 -4.64 -23.52
N GLU A 138 -20.21 -3.60 -22.85
CA GLU A 138 -18.87 -3.08 -23.09
C GLU A 138 -17.79 -4.09 -22.66
N LEU A 139 -18.01 -4.78 -21.53
CA LEU A 139 -17.09 -5.81 -21.05
C LEU A 139 -17.08 -7.05 -21.95
N GLU A 140 -18.24 -7.48 -22.47
CA GLU A 140 -18.32 -8.58 -23.44
C GLU A 140 -17.58 -8.24 -24.75
N GLU A 141 -17.64 -6.98 -25.21
CA GLU A 141 -16.84 -6.50 -26.35
C GLU A 141 -15.33 -6.67 -26.06
N TYR A 142 -14.85 -6.19 -24.92
CA TYR A 142 -13.43 -6.28 -24.55
C TYR A 142 -12.93 -7.72 -24.38
N ILE A 143 -13.76 -8.60 -23.81
CA ILE A 143 -13.45 -10.03 -23.70
C ILE A 143 -13.36 -10.66 -25.10
N GLY A 144 -14.29 -10.33 -25.99
CA GLY A 144 -14.29 -10.83 -27.37
C GLY A 144 -13.00 -10.46 -28.12
N GLU A 145 -12.53 -9.22 -27.98
CA GLU A 145 -11.26 -8.80 -28.57
C GLU A 145 -10.04 -9.48 -27.90
N MET A 146 -10.07 -9.68 -26.58
CA MET A 146 -9.03 -10.45 -25.88
C MET A 146 -8.97 -11.92 -26.33
N GLU A 147 -10.11 -12.58 -26.52
CA GLU A 147 -10.18 -13.96 -27.05
C GLU A 147 -9.63 -14.05 -28.48
N LYS A 148 -9.89 -13.03 -29.31
CA LYS A 148 -9.29 -12.94 -30.66
C LYS A 148 -7.77 -12.82 -30.58
N LEU A 149 -7.24 -11.97 -29.70
CA LEU A 149 -5.80 -11.76 -29.56
C LEU A 149 -5.09 -12.99 -28.97
N LEU A 150 -5.74 -13.72 -28.06
CA LEU A 150 -5.29 -15.01 -27.56
C LEU A 150 -5.33 -16.15 -28.60
N GLY A 151 -6.10 -15.99 -29.68
CA GLY A 151 -6.34 -17.06 -30.66
C GLY A 151 -7.13 -18.25 -30.10
N ARG A 152 -7.75 -18.12 -28.93
CA ARG A 152 -8.60 -19.15 -28.30
C ARG A 152 -9.71 -18.51 -27.47
N LYS A 153 -10.79 -19.27 -27.26
CA LYS A 153 -11.85 -18.88 -26.32
C LYS A 153 -11.42 -19.16 -24.89
N LEU A 154 -11.79 -18.28 -23.97
CA LEU A 154 -11.61 -18.50 -22.55
C LEU A 154 -12.66 -19.49 -22.06
N GLU A 155 -12.28 -20.34 -21.10
CA GLU A 155 -13.24 -21.27 -20.51
C GLU A 155 -14.38 -20.53 -19.82
N PRO A 156 -15.62 -21.01 -19.94
CA PRO A 156 -16.75 -20.40 -19.26
C PRO A 156 -16.66 -20.60 -17.74
N GLY A 157 -17.20 -19.63 -17.00
CA GLY A 157 -17.25 -19.65 -15.54
C GLY A 157 -16.09 -18.93 -14.87
N ARG A 158 -15.92 -19.22 -13.57
CA ARG A 158 -14.93 -18.60 -12.70
C ARG A 158 -13.89 -19.63 -12.24
N GLY A 159 -12.61 -19.32 -12.44
CA GLY A 159 -11.51 -20.08 -11.86
C GLY A 159 -10.98 -19.42 -10.58
N ASP A 160 -9.98 -20.05 -9.97
CA ASP A 160 -9.40 -19.61 -8.69
C ASP A 160 -8.42 -18.42 -8.83
N ALA A 161 -8.02 -18.09 -10.06
CA ALA A 161 -7.07 -17.03 -10.35
C ALA A 161 -7.59 -15.63 -9.91
N GLN A 162 -6.81 -14.92 -9.08
CA GLN A 162 -7.14 -13.57 -8.65
C GLN A 162 -6.39 -12.53 -9.49
N CYS A 163 -7.11 -11.58 -10.09
CA CYS A 163 -6.49 -10.44 -10.75
C CYS A 163 -5.94 -9.43 -9.74
N LEU A 164 -4.85 -8.76 -10.11
CA LEU A 164 -4.34 -7.59 -9.40
C LEU A 164 -5.25 -6.40 -9.67
N ARG A 165 -5.82 -5.79 -8.63
CA ARG A 165 -6.64 -4.58 -8.74
C ARG A 165 -6.04 -3.46 -7.90
N LEU A 166 -5.05 -2.77 -8.46
CA LEU A 166 -4.18 -1.85 -7.71
C LEU A 166 -4.91 -0.71 -6.97
N THR A 167 -6.09 -0.31 -7.42
CA THR A 167 -6.88 0.77 -6.82
C THR A 167 -7.98 0.29 -5.86
N LEU A 168 -8.32 -1.01 -5.89
CA LEU A 168 -9.43 -1.59 -5.13
C LEU A 168 -8.97 -2.61 -4.08
N ASP A 169 -7.91 -3.35 -4.38
CA ASP A 169 -7.36 -4.35 -3.47
C ASP A 169 -6.76 -3.63 -2.25
N LYS A 170 -7.11 -4.13 -1.06
CA LYS A 170 -6.60 -3.58 0.19
C LYS A 170 -5.10 -3.81 0.26
N VAL A 171 -4.36 -2.72 0.49
CA VAL A 171 -2.94 -2.82 0.82
C VAL A 171 -2.82 -3.42 2.22
N GLU A 172 -2.03 -4.49 2.32
CA GLU A 172 -1.64 -5.10 3.60
C GLU A 172 -0.72 -4.14 4.36
N MET A 173 -1.34 -3.26 5.15
CA MET A 173 -0.58 -2.39 6.02
C MET A 173 -0.12 -3.15 7.26
N LEU A 174 1.20 -3.23 7.42
CA LEU A 174 1.84 -3.71 8.63
C LEU A 174 2.07 -2.55 9.60
N HIS A 175 1.86 -2.82 10.88
CA HIS A 175 2.20 -1.87 11.93
C HIS A 175 3.72 -1.81 12.08
N ARG A 176 4.26 -0.58 12.04
CA ARG A 176 5.65 -0.30 12.38
C ARG A 176 5.65 0.45 13.71
N SER A 177 6.41 -0.03 14.67
CA SER A 177 6.44 0.54 16.02
C SER A 177 6.97 1.97 16.03
N LEU A 178 6.73 2.70 17.13
CA LEU A 178 7.28 4.04 17.32
C LEU A 178 8.81 4.02 17.28
N ILE A 179 9.44 2.96 17.82
CA ILE A 179 10.90 2.75 17.74
C ILE A 179 11.36 2.77 16.28
N TRP A 180 10.66 2.08 15.39
CA TRP A 180 11.02 2.03 13.98
C TRP A 180 10.97 3.43 13.34
N TYR A 181 9.92 4.20 13.62
CA TYR A 181 9.83 5.58 13.13
C TYR A 181 10.89 6.50 13.74
N LEU A 182 11.29 6.30 14.99
CA LEU A 182 12.39 7.00 15.62
C LEU A 182 13.73 6.70 14.92
N CYS A 183 13.99 5.43 14.58
CA CYS A 183 15.18 5.06 13.81
C CYS A 183 15.19 5.73 12.43
N VAL A 184 14.06 5.71 11.71
CA VAL A 184 13.93 6.41 10.42
C VAL A 184 14.17 7.91 10.57
N PHE A 185 13.65 8.53 11.63
CA PHE A 185 13.87 9.94 11.93
C PHE A 185 15.35 10.28 12.16
N VAL A 186 16.08 9.44 12.90
CA VAL A 186 17.53 9.63 13.12
C VAL A 186 18.29 9.53 11.79
N VAL A 187 18.02 8.50 10.98
CA VAL A 187 18.67 8.32 9.68
C VAL A 187 18.37 9.47 8.72
N ASP A 188 17.10 9.91 8.66
CA ASP A 188 16.67 11.05 7.84
C ASP A 188 17.37 12.36 8.26
N THR A 189 17.53 12.56 9.58
CA THR A 189 18.25 13.72 10.13
C THR A 189 19.72 13.70 9.76
N LEU A 190 20.40 12.56 9.94
CA LEU A 190 21.81 12.42 9.57
C LEU A 190 22.04 12.60 8.07
N ALA A 191 21.17 12.00 7.24
CA ALA A 191 21.23 12.17 5.79
C ALA A 191 21.03 13.63 5.39
N SER A 192 20.11 14.34 6.03
CA SER A 192 19.85 15.75 5.76
C SER A 192 21.02 16.65 6.18
N ILE A 193 21.66 16.37 7.32
CA ILE A 193 22.88 17.07 7.76
C ILE A 193 24.02 16.84 6.74
N TYR A 194 24.18 15.59 6.29
CA TYR A 194 25.19 15.23 5.29
C TYR A 194 24.95 15.96 3.97
N LEU A 195 23.72 15.96 3.46
CA LEU A 195 23.37 16.70 2.24
C LEU A 195 23.61 18.20 2.40
N ARG A 196 23.26 18.78 3.56
CA ARG A 196 23.51 20.18 3.85
C ARG A 196 24.99 20.54 3.86
N TYR A 197 25.85 19.64 4.36
CA TYR A 197 27.30 19.79 4.33
C TYR A 197 27.83 19.88 2.89
N TYR A 198 27.21 19.17 1.94
CA TYR A 198 27.50 19.26 0.49
C TYR A 198 26.75 20.39 -0.22
N SER A 199 26.23 21.37 0.51
CA SER A 199 25.50 22.53 -0.03
C SER A 199 24.20 22.18 -0.76
N PHE A 200 23.59 21.02 -0.46
CA PHE A 200 22.21 20.76 -0.87
C PHE A 200 21.25 21.41 0.13
N ASP A 201 20.28 22.15 -0.40
CA ASP A 201 19.25 22.82 0.38
C ASP A 201 17.93 22.05 0.28
N PHE A 202 17.31 21.78 1.42
CA PHE A 202 16.03 21.07 1.47
C PHE A 202 14.87 22.04 1.21
N HIS A 203 14.06 21.73 0.20
CA HIS A 203 12.91 22.53 -0.20
C HIS A 203 11.61 21.98 0.40
N ARG A 204 11.05 22.70 1.37
CA ARG A 204 9.81 22.29 2.04
C ARG A 204 8.54 22.73 1.31
N THR A 205 7.45 22.03 1.59
CA THR A 205 6.07 22.45 1.27
C THR A 205 5.52 23.39 2.35
N SER A 206 4.22 23.74 2.27
CA SER A 206 3.57 24.59 3.27
C SER A 206 3.57 23.94 4.66
N LEU A 207 3.63 24.73 5.73
CA LEU A 207 3.59 24.23 7.11
C LEU A 207 2.29 23.48 7.45
N PHE A 208 1.19 23.78 6.75
CA PHE A 208 -0.07 23.08 6.95
C PHE A 208 -0.04 21.67 6.33
N GLN A 209 0.69 21.47 5.23
CA GLN A 209 0.85 20.16 4.59
C GLN A 209 1.91 19.28 5.27
N PHE A 210 2.70 19.84 6.19
CA PHE A 210 3.69 19.09 6.96
C PHE A 210 3.08 17.88 7.68
N LEU A 211 1.89 18.04 8.29
CA LEU A 211 1.19 16.95 8.98
C LEU A 211 0.53 15.94 8.03
N ALA A 212 0.36 16.28 6.76
CA ALA A 212 -0.17 15.36 5.75
C ALA A 212 0.88 14.33 5.29
N VAL A 213 2.18 14.62 5.50
CA VAL A 213 3.28 13.72 5.15
C VAL A 213 3.69 12.95 6.40
N PHE A 214 3.60 11.62 6.33
CA PHE A 214 3.98 10.75 7.44
C PHE A 214 5.03 9.72 6.99
N PRO A 215 6.13 9.51 7.74
CA PRO A 215 6.46 10.16 9.01
C PRO A 215 6.77 11.66 8.87
N THR A 216 6.47 12.43 9.91
CA THR A 216 6.66 13.88 9.90
C THR A 216 8.15 14.22 9.94
N ARG A 217 8.62 15.01 8.96
CA ARG A 217 10.02 15.43 8.85
C ARG A 217 10.27 16.75 9.58
N LEU A 218 10.72 16.73 10.84
CA LEU A 218 10.92 17.97 11.63
C LEU A 218 11.85 18.99 10.96
N LEU A 219 12.74 18.56 10.06
CA LEU A 219 13.58 19.42 9.21
C LEU A 219 12.80 20.48 8.41
N THR A 220 11.53 20.22 8.07
CA THR A 220 10.66 21.20 7.40
C THR A 220 10.39 22.44 8.26
N LEU A 221 10.59 22.39 9.58
CA LEU A 221 10.42 23.55 10.44
C LEU A 221 11.62 24.49 10.39
N PHE A 222 12.81 23.97 10.02
CA PHE A 222 14.07 24.71 10.08
C PHE A 222 14.50 25.30 8.74
N THR A 223 14.05 24.73 7.60
CA THR A 223 14.41 25.28 6.28
C THR A 223 13.58 26.51 5.90
N THR A 224 14.23 27.50 5.28
CA THR A 224 13.60 28.68 4.70
C THR A 224 13.22 28.49 3.23
N TYR A 225 13.82 27.50 2.56
CA TYR A 225 13.62 27.24 1.14
C TYR A 225 12.28 26.56 0.88
N ARG A 226 11.50 27.12 -0.05
CA ARG A 226 10.20 26.57 -0.46
C ARG A 226 10.33 25.81 -1.76
N SER A 227 9.64 24.70 -1.85
CA SER A 227 9.44 23.98 -3.11
C SER A 227 8.51 24.80 -4.02
N PRO A 228 8.82 24.95 -5.32
CA PRO A 228 7.89 25.50 -6.30
C PRO A 228 6.68 24.58 -6.51
N ALA A 229 6.82 23.28 -6.21
CA ALA A 229 5.73 22.32 -6.28
C ALA A 229 4.88 22.36 -4.99
N LYS A 230 3.56 22.46 -5.13
CA LYS A 230 2.62 22.60 -4.01
C LYS A 230 2.53 21.36 -3.11
N THR A 231 2.94 20.19 -3.58
CA THR A 231 2.73 18.90 -2.89
C THR A 231 4.00 18.06 -2.76
N LEU A 232 5.12 18.51 -3.33
CA LEU A 232 6.36 17.73 -3.38
C LEU A 232 7.49 18.46 -2.65
N THR A 233 8.16 17.74 -1.75
CA THR A 233 9.41 18.14 -1.10
C THR A 233 10.59 17.48 -1.82
N TYR A 234 11.73 18.17 -1.95
CA TYR A 234 12.97 17.59 -2.49
C TYR A 234 14.20 18.24 -1.86
#